data_AF-A0A7C5Q4K2-F1
#
_entry.id   AF-A0A7C5Q4K2-F1
#
_cell.length_a   1.000
_cell.length_b   1.000
_cell.length_c   1.000
_cell.angle_alpha   90.00
_cell.angle_beta   90.00
_cell.angle_gamma   90.00
#
_symmetry.space_group_name_H-M   'P 1'
#
loop_
_entity.id
_entity.type
_entity.pdbx_description
1 polymer ?
#
loop_
_entity_poly.entity_id
_entity_poly.type
_entity_poly.pdbx_seq_one_letter_code
_entity_poly.pdbx_strand_id
1 'polypeptide(L)'
;MAHDNRFGGPLLARTVIDVLSGAGFTVYDAGEATTGSLSAALLETQAAFSINLTPSHNPLEYGGFKYNAADAGPAATVITKEISRRAQKIIAANQDPPRQGDSSRVQPLDALAQWQRLVRRNQDRHGLDYDGIIARFLERDDVVVAVDCVHGSSRIHLARLFHDRPSDRLIFLRHTADPTFGGIAPEPSSANLAGVLAVLADRPEPLKIGAIIDPDADRIRFTDGQQEIGMNQFGAMAYHYLHTEKGKRGLVAKTVATSNFANAIAERLGEEVFEP
;
A
#
# COMPACT_ATOMS: atom_id res chain seq x y z
N MET A 1 -13.62 4.93 -1.45
CA MET A 1 -12.94 6.19 -1.10
C MET A 1 -12.05 5.91 0.10
N ALA A 2 -10.82 6.39 0.10
CA ALA A 2 -9.96 6.36 1.28
C ALA A 2 -9.10 7.63 1.38
N HIS A 3 -8.44 7.79 2.51
CA HIS A 3 -7.41 8.81 2.73
C HIS A 3 -6.25 8.21 3.53
N ASP A 4 -5.09 8.88 3.51
CA ASP A 4 -4.04 8.62 4.49
C ASP A 4 -4.25 9.42 5.79
N ASN A 5 -3.31 9.33 6.72
CA ASN A 5 -3.39 9.93 8.04
C ASN A 5 -3.09 11.45 8.07
N ARG A 6 -2.95 12.12 6.91
CA ARG A 6 -2.59 13.54 6.86
C ARG A 6 -3.66 14.47 7.39
N PHE A 7 -3.21 15.67 7.73
CA PHE A 7 -4.09 16.74 8.18
C PHE A 7 -5.21 17.00 7.17
N GLY A 8 -6.45 17.05 7.67
CA GLY A 8 -7.63 17.28 6.84
C GLY A 8 -8.08 16.08 6.02
N GLY A 9 -7.42 14.91 6.11
CA GLY A 9 -7.80 13.69 5.38
C GLY A 9 -9.30 13.34 5.49
N PRO A 10 -9.86 13.20 6.70
CA PRO A 10 -11.29 12.93 6.89
C PRO A 10 -12.21 14.02 6.32
N LEU A 11 -11.82 15.30 6.43
CA LEU A 11 -12.61 16.44 5.95
C LEU A 11 -12.65 16.48 4.41
N LEU A 12 -11.49 16.32 3.78
CA LEU A 12 -11.36 16.25 2.32
C LEU A 12 -12.07 15.01 1.78
N ALA A 13 -11.94 13.87 2.47
CA ALA A 13 -12.63 12.65 2.11
C ALA A 13 -14.14 12.82 2.15
N ARG A 14 -14.67 13.45 3.21
CA ARG A 14 -16.09 13.78 3.32
C ARG A 14 -16.57 14.65 2.16
N THR A 15 -15.78 15.64 1.76
CA THR A 15 -16.14 16.53 0.64
C THR A 15 -16.27 15.75 -0.67
N VAL A 16 -15.36 14.83 -0.95
CA VAL A 16 -15.43 13.95 -2.13
C VAL A 16 -16.66 13.03 -2.05
N ILE A 17 -16.92 12.44 -0.87
CA ILE A 17 -18.10 11.59 -0.63
C ILE A 17 -19.40 12.35 -0.88
N ASP A 18 -19.51 13.59 -0.40
CA ASP A 18 -20.69 14.43 -0.59
C ASP A 18 -20.93 14.75 -2.06
N VAL A 19 -19.89 15.15 -2.80
CA VAL A 19 -20.00 15.44 -4.24
C VAL A 19 -20.43 14.19 -5.02
N LEU A 20 -19.85 13.03 -4.74
CA LEU A 20 -20.17 11.79 -5.45
C LEU A 20 -21.57 11.27 -5.11
N SER A 21 -21.91 11.21 -3.83
CA SER A 21 -23.23 10.73 -3.39
C SER A 21 -24.35 11.65 -3.85
N GLY A 22 -24.15 12.98 -3.79
CA GLY A 22 -25.08 13.97 -4.34
C GLY A 22 -25.24 13.88 -5.87
N ALA A 23 -24.22 13.41 -6.58
CA ALA A 23 -24.28 13.08 -8.00
C ALA A 23 -24.91 11.69 -8.30
N GLY A 24 -25.40 10.99 -7.27
CA GLY A 24 -26.11 9.71 -7.41
C GLY A 24 -25.21 8.47 -7.33
N PHE A 25 -23.91 8.60 -7.08
CA PHE A 25 -23.04 7.43 -6.90
C PHE A 25 -23.27 6.75 -5.55
N THR A 26 -23.23 5.41 -5.54
CA THR A 26 -23.02 4.67 -4.29
C THR A 26 -21.55 4.77 -3.92
N VAL A 27 -21.27 5.21 -2.71
CA VAL A 27 -19.90 5.46 -2.23
C VAL A 27 -19.59 4.51 -1.08
N TYR A 28 -18.61 3.64 -1.29
CA TYR A 28 -17.99 2.88 -0.21
C TYR A 28 -16.91 3.72 0.46
N ASP A 29 -17.11 4.06 1.73
CA ASP A 29 -16.17 4.84 2.55
C ASP A 29 -15.29 3.90 3.37
N ALA A 30 -14.01 3.82 3.00
CA ALA A 30 -13.02 3.02 3.70
C ALA A 30 -12.29 3.79 4.80
N GLY A 31 -12.58 5.08 4.99
CA GLY A 31 -11.86 5.94 5.93
C GLY A 31 -10.36 5.98 5.63
N GLU A 32 -9.56 5.85 6.69
CA GLU A 32 -8.12 5.69 6.53
C GLU A 32 -7.80 4.29 6.00
N ALA A 33 -7.02 4.18 4.93
CA ALA A 33 -6.64 2.88 4.37
C ALA A 33 -5.37 2.95 3.51
N THR A 34 -4.72 1.80 3.31
CA THR A 34 -3.57 1.69 2.40
C THR A 34 -4.01 1.61 0.94
N THR A 35 -3.20 2.13 0.02
CA THR A 35 -3.47 2.13 -1.43
C THR A 35 -3.77 0.72 -1.95
N GLY A 36 -2.98 -0.28 -1.55
CA GLY A 36 -3.18 -1.67 -1.95
C GLY A 36 -4.49 -2.29 -1.44
N SER A 37 -4.91 -1.94 -0.21
CA SER A 37 -6.18 -2.43 0.34
C SER A 37 -7.40 -1.81 -0.35
N LEU A 38 -7.32 -0.53 -0.73
CA LEU A 38 -8.36 0.14 -1.49
C LEU A 38 -8.48 -0.41 -2.92
N SER A 39 -7.34 -0.72 -3.56
CA SER A 39 -7.32 -1.38 -4.87
C SER A 39 -8.03 -2.74 -4.82
N ALA A 40 -7.73 -3.57 -3.81
CA ALA A 40 -8.45 -4.83 -3.62
C ALA A 40 -9.95 -4.61 -3.35
N ALA A 41 -10.29 -3.61 -2.55
CA ALA A 41 -11.66 -3.25 -2.25
C ALA A 41 -12.46 -2.85 -3.50
N LEU A 42 -11.84 -2.16 -4.45
CA LEU A 42 -12.46 -1.85 -5.72
C LEU A 42 -12.82 -3.11 -6.51
N LEU A 43 -11.90 -4.08 -6.58
CA LEU A 43 -12.15 -5.35 -7.27
C LEU A 43 -13.25 -6.18 -6.60
N GLU A 44 -13.22 -6.28 -5.26
CA GLU A 44 -14.21 -7.05 -4.49
C GLU A 44 -15.62 -6.46 -4.57
N THR A 45 -15.73 -5.13 -4.62
CA THR A 45 -17.02 -4.43 -4.70
C THR A 45 -17.49 -4.20 -6.14
N GLN A 46 -16.65 -4.52 -7.13
CA GLN A 46 -16.86 -4.20 -8.54
C GLN A 46 -17.20 -2.72 -8.77
N ALA A 47 -16.59 -1.84 -7.97
CA ALA A 47 -16.81 -0.40 -8.07
C ALA A 47 -16.22 0.16 -9.37
N ALA A 48 -16.81 1.24 -9.87
CA ALA A 48 -16.38 1.85 -11.14
C ALA A 48 -14.99 2.51 -11.07
N PHE A 49 -14.60 3.01 -9.89
CA PHE A 49 -13.32 3.67 -9.63
C PHE A 49 -13.11 3.81 -8.11
N SER A 50 -11.87 4.10 -7.71
CA SER A 50 -11.54 4.46 -6.33
C SER A 50 -10.70 5.73 -6.30
N ILE A 51 -10.94 6.55 -5.28
CA ILE A 51 -10.14 7.73 -4.98
C ILE A 51 -9.40 7.48 -3.66
N ASN A 52 -8.09 7.72 -3.66
CA ASN A 52 -7.26 7.72 -2.46
C ASN A 52 -6.63 9.10 -2.25
N LEU A 53 -6.89 9.73 -1.10
CA LEU A 53 -6.28 11.01 -0.76
C LEU A 53 -4.94 10.78 -0.08
N THR A 54 -3.88 10.77 -0.89
CA THR A 54 -2.52 10.62 -0.40
C THR A 54 -1.51 11.10 -1.47
N PRO A 55 -0.46 11.84 -1.06
CA PRO A 55 0.72 12.09 -1.88
C PRO A 55 1.84 11.07 -1.61
N SER A 56 1.54 9.90 -1.03
CA SER A 56 2.53 8.86 -0.68
C SER A 56 3.62 9.42 0.26
N HIS A 57 4.89 9.24 -0.06
CA HIS A 57 6.09 9.61 0.70
C HIS A 57 6.37 11.11 0.85
N ASN A 58 5.60 12.02 0.23
CA ASN A 58 5.86 13.45 0.32
C ASN A 58 5.78 13.97 1.78
N PRO A 59 6.43 15.08 2.16
CA PRO A 59 6.27 15.68 3.50
C PRO A 59 4.86 16.19 3.82
N LEU A 60 4.57 16.52 5.09
CA LEU A 60 3.22 16.79 5.63
C LEU A 60 2.44 17.92 4.94
N GLU A 61 3.13 18.89 4.36
CA GLU A 61 2.56 20.05 3.66
C GLU A 61 1.94 19.71 2.29
N TYR A 62 2.19 18.50 1.79
CA TYR A 62 1.62 18.01 0.55
C TYR A 62 0.29 17.28 0.81
N GLY A 63 -0.65 17.49 -0.12
CA GLY A 63 -1.83 16.66 -0.30
C GLY A 63 -1.80 15.96 -1.66
N GLY A 64 -2.54 14.87 -1.81
CA GLY A 64 -2.61 14.14 -3.08
C GLY A 64 -4.02 13.63 -3.36
N PHE A 65 -4.31 13.46 -4.65
CA PHE A 65 -5.56 12.90 -5.15
C PHE A 65 -5.21 11.83 -6.18
N LYS A 66 -5.21 10.56 -5.76
CA LYS A 66 -4.99 9.41 -6.63
C LYS A 66 -6.35 8.89 -7.09
N TYR A 67 -6.48 8.62 -8.39
CA TYR A 67 -7.68 8.01 -8.99
C TYR A 67 -7.29 6.70 -9.67
N ASN A 68 -7.94 5.61 -9.27
CA ASN A 68 -7.81 4.31 -9.91
C ASN A 68 -9.07 3.99 -10.71
N ALA A 69 -8.90 3.42 -11.90
CA ALA A 69 -10.01 3.00 -12.75
C ALA A 69 -10.60 1.66 -12.29
N ALA A 70 -11.55 1.11 -13.06
CA ALA A 70 -12.24 -0.14 -12.74
C ALA A 70 -11.32 -1.38 -12.70
N ASP A 71 -10.11 -1.28 -13.25
CA ASP A 71 -9.07 -2.32 -13.17
C ASP A 71 -8.26 -2.26 -11.86
N ALA A 72 -8.59 -1.32 -10.97
CA ALA A 72 -7.96 -1.07 -9.68
C ALA A 72 -6.51 -0.57 -9.75
N GLY A 73 -5.99 -0.32 -10.95
CA GLY A 73 -4.70 0.32 -11.19
C GLY A 73 -4.81 1.85 -11.26
N PRO A 74 -3.68 2.56 -11.18
CA PRO A 74 -3.65 4.00 -11.40
C PRO A 74 -4.21 4.33 -12.79
N ALA A 75 -5.08 5.32 -12.86
CA ALA A 75 -5.73 5.64 -14.13
C ALA A 75 -4.73 6.08 -15.20
N ALA A 76 -4.93 5.55 -16.42
CA ALA A 76 -4.13 5.88 -17.58
C ALA A 76 -4.19 7.37 -17.92
N THR A 77 -3.14 7.87 -18.58
CA THR A 77 -2.98 9.28 -18.96
C THR A 77 -4.18 9.88 -19.70
N VAL A 78 -4.88 9.08 -20.51
CA VAL A 78 -6.10 9.54 -21.21
C VAL A 78 -7.22 9.92 -20.24
N ILE A 79 -7.39 9.15 -19.16
CA ILE A 79 -8.39 9.40 -18.11
C ILE A 79 -7.96 10.60 -17.27
N THR A 80 -6.71 10.62 -16.79
CA THR A 80 -6.23 11.71 -15.91
C THR A 80 -6.20 13.06 -16.62
N LYS A 81 -5.84 13.11 -17.92
CA LYS A 81 -5.95 14.33 -18.73
C LYS A 81 -7.39 14.83 -18.81
N GLU A 82 -8.35 13.94 -19.01
CA GLU A 82 -9.76 14.32 -19.11
C GLU A 82 -10.32 14.81 -17.76
N ILE A 83 -9.99 14.15 -16.65
CA ILE A 83 -10.34 14.60 -15.29
C ILE A 83 -9.78 16.01 -15.05
N SER A 84 -8.48 16.22 -15.29
CA SER A 84 -7.82 17.52 -15.10
C SER A 84 -8.45 18.61 -15.97
N ARG A 85 -8.72 18.32 -17.24
CA ARG A 85 -9.36 19.25 -18.18
C ARG A 85 -10.76 19.66 -17.72
N ARG A 86 -11.55 18.73 -17.16
CA ARG A 86 -12.89 19.03 -16.62
C ARG A 86 -12.81 19.83 -15.31
N ALA A 87 -11.93 19.45 -14.40
CA ALA A 87 -11.71 20.17 -13.14
C ALA A 87 -11.31 21.62 -13.39
N GLN A 88 -10.36 21.87 -14.32
CA GLN A 88 -9.95 23.22 -14.72
C GLN A 88 -11.11 24.06 -15.26
N LYS A 89 -12.01 23.47 -16.05
CA LYS A 89 -13.21 24.16 -16.55
C LYS A 89 -14.17 24.55 -15.44
N ILE A 90 -14.41 23.66 -14.46
CA ILE A 90 -15.28 23.92 -13.31
C ILE A 90 -14.69 25.06 -12.47
N ILE A 91 -13.37 25.01 -12.19
CA ILE A 91 -12.64 26.06 -11.44
C ILE A 91 -12.72 27.39 -12.18
N ALA A 92 -12.43 27.42 -13.48
CA ALA A 92 -12.46 28.65 -14.28
C ALA A 92 -13.86 29.28 -14.37
N ALA A 93 -14.91 28.45 -14.29
CA ALA A 93 -16.29 28.91 -14.28
C ALA A 93 -16.79 29.32 -12.88
N ASN A 94 -15.97 29.20 -11.82
CA ASN A 94 -16.36 29.37 -10.42
C ASN A 94 -17.65 28.58 -10.07
N GLN A 95 -17.78 27.39 -10.65
CA GLN A 95 -18.91 26.51 -10.37
C GLN A 95 -18.61 25.70 -9.13
N ASP A 96 -19.39 25.91 -8.08
CA ASP A 96 -19.35 25.04 -6.92
C ASP A 96 -19.98 23.68 -7.27
N PRO A 97 -19.27 22.55 -7.05
CA PRO A 97 -19.90 21.26 -7.17
C PRO A 97 -21.00 21.12 -6.09
N PRO A 98 -22.04 20.30 -6.34
CA PRO A 98 -23.06 20.05 -5.33
C PRO A 98 -22.40 19.51 -4.05
N ARG A 99 -22.55 20.24 -2.95
CA ARG A 99 -21.96 19.87 -1.64
C ARG A 99 -22.93 19.09 -0.75
N GLN A 100 -24.18 18.93 -1.18
CA GLN A 100 -25.16 18.17 -0.43
C GLN A 100 -25.08 16.71 -0.85
N GLY A 101 -24.43 15.90 -0.02
CA GLY A 101 -24.38 14.45 -0.22
C GLY A 101 -25.71 13.76 0.07
N ASP A 102 -25.82 12.53 -0.42
CA ASP A 102 -26.91 11.60 -0.12
C ASP A 102 -26.36 10.51 0.81
N SER A 103 -26.60 10.65 2.11
CA SER A 103 -26.09 9.69 3.11
C SER A 103 -26.62 8.27 2.93
N SER A 104 -27.77 8.10 2.26
CA SER A 104 -28.33 6.76 1.97
C SER A 104 -27.48 5.98 0.95
N ARG A 105 -26.62 6.68 0.21
CA ARG A 105 -25.69 6.10 -0.76
C ARG A 105 -24.29 5.87 -0.21
N VAL A 106 -24.03 6.20 1.05
CA VAL A 106 -22.71 6.05 1.68
C VAL A 106 -22.71 4.80 2.54
N GLN A 107 -21.78 3.88 2.27
CA GLN A 107 -21.64 2.62 2.99
C GLN A 107 -20.23 2.51 3.58
N PRO A 108 -20.07 2.18 4.86
CA PRO A 108 -18.75 1.91 5.42
C PRO A 108 -18.15 0.65 4.78
N LEU A 109 -16.84 0.62 4.62
CA LEU A 109 -16.12 -0.47 4.00
C LEU A 109 -14.82 -0.79 4.75
N ASP A 110 -14.66 -2.04 5.18
CA ASP A 110 -13.38 -2.51 5.70
C ASP A 110 -12.47 -2.93 4.54
N ALA A 111 -11.57 -2.03 4.13
CA ALA A 111 -10.65 -2.26 3.02
C ALA A 111 -9.66 -3.41 3.28
N LEU A 112 -9.19 -3.58 4.51
CA LEU A 112 -8.31 -4.69 4.87
C LEU A 112 -9.04 -6.04 4.71
N ALA A 113 -10.30 -6.12 5.14
CA ALA A 113 -11.09 -7.32 4.95
C ALA A 113 -11.31 -7.65 3.46
N GLN A 114 -11.47 -6.63 2.59
CA GLN A 114 -11.53 -6.85 1.14
C GLN A 114 -10.23 -7.43 0.60
N TRP A 115 -9.10 -6.85 1.03
CA TRP A 115 -7.78 -7.34 0.64
C TRP A 115 -7.57 -8.79 1.08
N GLN A 116 -7.88 -9.14 2.32
CA GLN A 116 -7.77 -10.52 2.82
C GLN A 116 -8.67 -11.48 2.03
N ARG A 117 -9.90 -11.07 1.67
CA ARG A 117 -10.78 -11.87 0.81
C ARG A 117 -10.18 -12.11 -0.57
N LEU A 118 -9.66 -11.06 -1.21
CA LEU A 118 -9.04 -11.15 -2.52
C LEU A 118 -7.83 -12.10 -2.49
N VAL A 119 -6.95 -11.97 -1.50
CA VAL A 119 -5.77 -12.82 -1.33
C VAL A 119 -6.18 -14.27 -1.08
N ARG A 120 -7.08 -14.54 -0.13
CA ARG A 120 -7.54 -15.92 0.13
C ARG A 120 -8.19 -16.55 -1.09
N ARG A 121 -9.06 -15.82 -1.80
CA ARG A 121 -9.73 -16.33 -3.02
C ARG A 121 -8.75 -16.67 -4.14
N ASN A 122 -7.63 -15.97 -4.23
CA ASN A 122 -6.66 -16.15 -5.31
C ASN A 122 -5.41 -16.93 -4.89
N GLN A 123 -5.45 -17.64 -3.74
CA GLN A 123 -4.34 -18.41 -3.22
C GLN A 123 -3.71 -19.35 -4.26
N ASP A 124 -4.50 -20.07 -5.04
CA ASP A 124 -3.98 -20.98 -6.08
C ASP A 124 -3.27 -20.22 -7.23
N ARG A 125 -3.72 -19.00 -7.52
CA ARG A 125 -3.15 -18.16 -8.56
C ARG A 125 -1.80 -17.60 -8.16
N HIS A 126 -1.68 -17.02 -6.97
CA HIS A 126 -0.42 -16.38 -6.52
C HIS A 126 0.46 -17.27 -5.62
N GLY A 127 -0.06 -18.39 -5.10
CA GLY A 127 0.68 -19.35 -4.27
C GLY A 127 1.04 -18.84 -2.87
N LEU A 128 0.28 -17.87 -2.34
CA LEU A 128 0.49 -17.33 -0.99
C LEU A 128 -0.61 -17.86 -0.06
N ASP A 129 -0.21 -18.74 0.86
CA ASP A 129 -1.03 -19.17 1.98
C ASP A 129 -0.91 -18.13 3.10
N TYR A 130 -1.72 -17.07 3.00
CA TYR A 130 -1.66 -15.95 3.95
C TYR A 130 -1.89 -16.41 5.39
N ASP A 131 -2.96 -17.18 5.64
CA ASP A 131 -3.31 -17.61 6.99
C ASP A 131 -2.24 -18.57 7.57
N GLY A 132 -1.72 -19.49 6.75
CA GLY A 132 -0.64 -20.38 7.15
C GLY A 132 0.69 -19.64 7.44
N ILE A 133 1.04 -18.61 6.67
CA ILE A 133 2.23 -17.78 6.93
C ILE A 133 2.11 -17.08 8.29
N ILE A 134 0.96 -16.47 8.57
CA ILE A 134 0.72 -15.76 9.83
C ILE A 134 0.71 -16.75 11.00
N ALA A 135 0.03 -17.89 10.87
CA ALA A 135 0.01 -18.93 11.89
C ALA A 135 1.42 -19.44 12.22
N ARG A 136 2.23 -19.77 11.20
CA ARG A 136 3.60 -20.23 11.39
C ARG A 136 4.49 -19.17 12.04
N PHE A 137 4.34 -17.89 11.68
CA PHE A 137 5.08 -16.82 12.35
C PHE A 137 4.76 -16.75 13.84
N LEU A 138 3.48 -16.89 14.20
CA LEU A 138 3.02 -16.83 15.60
C LEU A 138 3.50 -18.01 16.44
N GLU A 139 3.74 -19.18 15.84
CA GLU A 139 4.21 -20.39 16.51
C GLU A 139 5.73 -20.48 16.65
N ARG A 140 6.50 -19.81 15.79
CA ARG A 140 7.96 -19.81 15.85
C ARG A 140 8.49 -18.97 16.99
N ASP A 141 9.66 -19.30 17.52
CA ASP A 141 10.38 -18.54 18.55
C ASP A 141 11.73 -17.97 18.05
N ASP A 142 12.14 -18.37 16.84
CA ASP A 142 13.43 -18.05 16.25
C ASP A 142 13.39 -16.90 15.24
N VAL A 143 12.23 -16.25 15.06
CA VAL A 143 12.02 -15.13 14.14
C VAL A 143 11.39 -13.92 14.82
N VAL A 144 11.97 -12.75 14.54
CA VAL A 144 11.47 -11.43 14.93
C VAL A 144 11.21 -10.56 13.70
N VAL A 145 10.10 -9.84 13.73
CA VAL A 145 9.67 -8.90 12.70
C VAL A 145 9.54 -7.51 13.32
N ALA A 146 10.26 -6.54 12.77
CA ALA A 146 10.16 -5.13 13.16
C ALA A 146 9.66 -4.31 11.96
N VAL A 147 8.54 -3.62 12.12
CA VAL A 147 7.93 -2.80 11.06
C VAL A 147 7.77 -1.37 11.52
N ASP A 148 8.39 -0.46 10.80
CA ASP A 148 8.19 0.96 10.96
C ASP A 148 7.08 1.46 10.03
N CYS A 149 6.00 1.95 10.64
CA CYS A 149 4.82 2.42 9.92
C CYS A 149 4.96 3.87 9.48
N VAL A 150 5.98 4.58 9.97
CA VAL A 150 6.20 6.01 9.77
C VAL A 150 4.93 6.84 10.01
N HIS A 151 4.15 6.45 11.03
CA HIS A 151 2.84 7.00 11.38
C HIS A 151 1.73 6.86 10.32
N GLY A 152 2.04 6.26 9.18
CA GLY A 152 1.16 6.05 8.04
C GLY A 152 -0.01 5.12 8.28
N SER A 153 -0.83 4.96 7.23
CA SER A 153 -2.04 4.12 7.20
C SER A 153 -1.75 2.63 7.33
N SER A 154 -0.51 2.19 7.10
CA SER A 154 -0.10 0.82 7.40
C SER A 154 -0.32 0.47 8.88
N ARG A 155 -0.23 1.45 9.80
CA ARG A 155 -0.38 1.21 11.25
C ARG A 155 -1.74 0.60 11.60
N ILE A 156 -2.82 1.05 10.97
CA ILE A 156 -4.16 0.55 11.29
C ILE A 156 -4.43 -0.86 10.73
N HIS A 157 -3.60 -1.33 9.80
CA HIS A 157 -3.75 -2.64 9.17
C HIS A 157 -2.75 -3.66 9.69
N LEU A 158 -1.53 -3.26 10.07
CA LEU A 158 -0.46 -4.17 10.43
C LEU A 158 -0.81 -5.04 11.64
N ALA A 159 -1.29 -4.48 12.76
CA ALA A 159 -1.68 -5.30 13.91
C ALA A 159 -2.80 -6.31 13.55
N ARG A 160 -3.80 -5.85 12.79
CA ARG A 160 -4.94 -6.65 12.32
C ARG A 160 -4.52 -7.77 11.37
N LEU A 161 -3.47 -7.57 10.56
CA LEU A 161 -2.89 -8.62 9.70
C LEU A 161 -2.34 -9.80 10.50
N PHE A 162 -1.94 -9.58 11.76
CA PHE A 162 -1.52 -10.60 12.70
C PHE A 162 -2.61 -10.93 13.74
N HIS A 163 -3.89 -10.71 13.37
CA HIS A 163 -5.07 -10.99 14.19
C HIS A 163 -5.11 -10.26 15.53
N ASP A 164 -4.48 -9.08 15.60
CA ASP A 164 -4.35 -8.29 16.83
C ASP A 164 -3.78 -9.11 17.99
N ARG A 165 -3.03 -10.18 17.69
CA ARG A 165 -2.38 -11.03 18.69
C ARG A 165 -1.13 -10.33 19.17
N PRO A 166 -1.02 -10.04 20.48
CA PRO A 166 0.21 -9.52 21.05
C PRO A 166 1.36 -10.50 20.79
N SER A 167 2.50 -9.99 20.37
CA SER A 167 3.72 -10.77 20.20
C SER A 167 4.92 -9.88 20.45
N ASP A 168 5.78 -10.28 21.38
CA ASP A 168 7.05 -9.59 21.66
C ASP A 168 8.04 -9.69 20.48
N ARG A 169 7.69 -10.50 19.47
CA ARG A 169 8.44 -10.70 18.23
C ARG A 169 7.87 -9.92 17.06
N LEU A 170 6.75 -9.22 17.24
CA LEU A 170 6.16 -8.33 16.25
C LEU A 170 6.23 -6.90 16.79
N ILE A 171 7.27 -6.19 16.38
CA ILE A 171 7.61 -4.88 16.93
C ILE A 171 7.18 -3.81 15.94
N PHE A 172 6.36 -2.86 16.40
CA PHE A 172 5.95 -1.73 15.58
C PHE A 172 6.65 -0.45 16.01
N LEU A 173 7.27 0.23 15.05
CA LEU A 173 7.83 1.57 15.23
C LEU A 173 6.89 2.59 14.59
N ARG A 174 6.83 3.79 15.20
CA ARG A 174 5.99 4.92 14.72
C ARG A 174 4.56 4.47 14.37
N HIS A 175 3.94 3.68 15.25
CA HIS A 175 2.64 3.04 15.05
C HIS A 175 1.45 3.87 15.58
N THR A 176 1.64 5.17 15.79
CA THR A 176 0.60 6.07 16.31
C THR A 176 0.13 7.02 15.22
N ALA A 177 -1.08 7.54 15.35
CA ALA A 177 -1.60 8.56 14.45
C ALA A 177 -0.87 9.88 14.69
N ASP A 178 0.08 10.21 13.82
CA ASP A 178 0.79 11.48 13.81
C ASP A 178 0.92 12.00 12.36
N PRO A 179 0.14 13.04 11.97
CA PRO A 179 0.19 13.61 10.62
C PRO A 179 1.49 14.39 10.34
N THR A 180 2.30 14.67 11.37
CA THR A 180 3.61 15.31 11.20
C THR A 180 4.71 14.33 10.85
N PHE A 181 4.42 13.03 10.93
CA PHE A 181 5.37 11.93 10.70
C PHE A 181 6.63 12.01 11.59
N GLY A 182 6.53 12.65 12.76
CA GLY A 182 7.70 12.94 13.60
C GLY A 182 8.65 14.00 13.02
N GLY A 183 8.17 14.85 12.11
CA GLY A 183 8.95 15.94 11.51
C GLY A 183 9.88 15.53 10.37
N ILE A 184 9.69 14.34 9.81
CA ILE A 184 10.51 13.81 8.71
C ILE A 184 9.71 13.63 7.42
N ALA A 185 10.42 13.55 6.29
CA ALA A 185 9.82 13.03 5.05
C ALA A 185 9.57 11.52 5.22
N PRO A 186 8.31 11.04 5.07
CA PRO A 186 7.94 9.67 5.39
C PRO A 186 8.30 8.67 4.27
N GLU A 187 9.50 8.78 3.73
CA GLU A 187 10.00 7.89 2.68
C GLU A 187 10.69 6.65 3.29
N PRO A 188 10.51 5.44 2.71
CA PRO A 188 11.32 4.25 2.97
C PRO A 188 12.80 4.41 2.56
N SER A 189 13.53 5.25 3.29
CA SER A 189 14.95 5.57 3.08
C SER A 189 15.85 4.83 4.08
N SER A 190 17.15 4.74 3.78
CA SER A 190 18.16 4.19 4.70
C SER A 190 18.18 4.94 6.03
N ALA A 191 18.09 6.27 5.98
CA ALA A 191 18.05 7.10 7.18
C ALA A 191 16.84 6.77 8.07
N ASN A 192 15.66 6.59 7.48
CA ASN A 192 14.45 6.29 8.23
C ASN A 192 14.39 4.82 8.69
N LEU A 193 15.07 3.90 8.01
CA LEU A 193 15.17 2.48 8.38
C LEU A 193 16.11 2.23 9.57
N ALA A 194 16.98 3.17 9.91
CA ALA A 194 17.97 3.02 10.98
C ALA A 194 17.35 2.61 12.33
N GLY A 195 16.15 3.10 12.66
CA GLY A 195 15.43 2.70 13.88
C GLY A 195 15.06 1.22 13.91
N VAL A 196 14.67 0.65 12.77
CA VAL A 196 14.36 -0.79 12.63
C VAL A 196 15.63 -1.61 12.81
N LEU A 197 16.74 -1.20 12.20
CA LEU A 197 18.04 -1.87 12.35
C LEU A 197 18.51 -1.88 13.81
N ALA A 198 18.38 -0.75 14.51
CA ALA A 198 18.74 -0.64 15.92
C ALA A 198 17.91 -1.60 16.79
N VAL A 199 16.58 -1.60 16.61
CA VAL A 199 15.69 -2.52 17.31
C VAL A 199 16.05 -3.97 17.05
N LEU A 200 16.33 -4.34 15.79
CA LEU A 200 16.69 -5.70 15.42
C LEU A 200 18.07 -6.11 15.93
N ALA A 201 19.03 -5.19 16.06
CA ALA A 201 20.36 -5.49 16.58
C ALA A 201 20.31 -6.04 18.02
N ASP A 202 19.42 -5.50 18.84
CA ASP A 202 19.23 -5.88 20.24
C ASP A 202 18.41 -7.16 20.44
N ARG A 203 17.96 -7.79 19.35
CA ARG A 203 17.15 -9.02 19.39
C ARG A 203 17.99 -10.30 19.37
N PRO A 204 17.69 -11.29 20.25
CA PRO A 204 18.40 -12.57 20.29
C PRO A 204 17.99 -13.53 19.16
N GLU A 205 16.84 -13.33 18.53
CA GLU A 205 16.34 -14.23 17.49
C GLU A 205 17.30 -14.29 16.28
N PRO A 206 17.64 -15.50 15.78
CA PRO A 206 18.57 -15.65 14.67
C PRO A 206 17.99 -15.16 13.34
N LEU A 207 16.67 -15.23 13.16
CA LEU A 207 16.01 -14.75 11.95
C LEU A 207 15.38 -13.38 12.21
N LYS A 208 15.78 -12.39 11.43
CA LYS A 208 15.36 -11.01 11.58
C LYS A 208 14.76 -10.51 10.28
N ILE A 209 13.59 -9.88 10.37
CA ILE A 209 12.94 -9.23 9.24
C ILE A 209 12.59 -7.82 9.68
N GLY A 210 13.20 -6.83 9.03
CA GLY A 210 12.87 -5.43 9.21
C GLY A 210 12.15 -4.88 7.99
N ALA A 211 11.21 -3.97 8.22
CA ALA A 211 10.56 -3.23 7.16
C ALA A 211 10.29 -1.78 7.57
N ILE A 212 10.34 -0.87 6.60
CA ILE A 212 9.79 0.48 6.71
C ILE A 212 8.84 0.73 5.55
N ILE A 213 7.68 1.28 5.85
CA ILE A 213 6.55 1.42 4.92
C ILE A 213 6.11 2.89 4.85
N ASP A 214 5.85 3.39 3.64
CA ASP A 214 5.40 4.77 3.43
C ASP A 214 3.93 4.99 3.83
N PRO A 215 3.43 6.24 3.89
CA PRO A 215 2.13 6.55 4.50
C PRO A 215 0.91 5.84 3.91
N ASP A 216 0.92 5.56 2.61
CA ASP A 216 -0.16 4.83 1.93
C ASP A 216 0.19 3.37 1.62
N ALA A 217 1.36 2.92 2.08
CA ALA A 217 1.86 1.56 2.01
C ALA A 217 1.90 0.97 0.59
N ASP A 218 2.26 1.78 -0.40
CA ASP A 218 2.58 1.30 -1.75
C ASP A 218 4.09 1.12 -1.95
N ARG A 219 4.92 1.65 -1.04
CA ARG A 219 6.37 1.45 -0.99
C ARG A 219 6.83 0.86 0.33
N ILE A 220 7.80 -0.03 0.23
CA ILE A 220 8.41 -0.72 1.37
C ILE A 220 9.91 -0.84 1.14
N ARG A 221 10.70 -0.79 2.20
CA ARG A 221 12.12 -1.19 2.17
C ARG A 221 12.35 -2.21 3.26
N PHE A 222 13.14 -3.24 2.96
CA PHE A 222 13.36 -4.36 3.87
C PHE A 222 14.79 -4.38 4.41
N THR A 223 15.00 -5.19 5.45
CA THR A 223 16.32 -5.62 5.93
C THR A 223 16.21 -7.03 6.54
N ASP A 224 17.28 -7.81 6.48
CA ASP A 224 17.43 -9.06 7.21
C ASP A 224 18.07 -8.88 8.62
N GLY A 225 18.16 -7.63 9.09
CA GLY A 225 18.82 -7.26 10.34
C GLY A 225 20.33 -7.01 10.20
N GLN A 226 20.94 -7.31 9.05
CA GLN A 226 22.35 -7.00 8.76
C GLN A 226 22.51 -6.08 7.55
N GLN A 227 21.73 -6.32 6.50
CA GLN A 227 21.81 -5.60 5.23
C GLN A 227 20.45 -5.00 4.87
N GLU A 228 20.48 -3.83 4.25
CA GLU A 228 19.29 -3.28 3.60
C GLU A 228 19.00 -4.01 2.30
N ILE A 229 17.74 -4.35 2.08
CA ILE A 229 17.23 -4.97 0.86
C ILE A 229 16.34 -3.93 0.18
N GLY A 230 16.93 -3.18 -0.76
CA GLY A 230 16.21 -2.18 -1.55
C GLY A 230 15.19 -2.80 -2.51
N MET A 231 14.22 -2.01 -2.98
CA MET A 231 13.12 -2.49 -3.83
C MET A 231 13.59 -3.23 -5.10
N ASN A 232 14.66 -2.75 -5.74
CA ASN A 232 15.22 -3.42 -6.93
C ASN A 232 15.77 -4.82 -6.61
N GLN A 233 16.41 -4.98 -5.45
CA GLN A 233 16.93 -6.27 -5.00
C GLN A 233 15.78 -7.18 -4.55
N PHE A 234 14.82 -6.63 -3.80
CA PHE A 234 13.63 -7.35 -3.39
C PHE A 234 12.82 -7.86 -4.59
N GLY A 235 12.58 -7.02 -5.61
CA GLY A 235 11.89 -7.41 -6.83
C GLY A 235 12.58 -8.56 -7.56
N ALA A 236 13.91 -8.52 -7.66
CA ALA A 236 14.71 -9.60 -8.24
C ALA A 236 14.63 -10.89 -7.40
N MET A 237 14.71 -10.79 -6.08
CA MET A 237 14.56 -11.94 -5.15
C MET A 237 13.15 -12.54 -5.21
N ALA A 238 12.12 -11.70 -5.25
CA ALA A 238 10.73 -12.13 -5.35
C ALA A 238 10.46 -12.82 -6.69
N TYR A 239 10.99 -12.29 -7.79
CA TYR A 239 10.92 -12.93 -9.10
C TYR A 239 11.60 -14.30 -9.11
N HIS A 240 12.84 -14.38 -8.61
CA HIS A 240 13.55 -15.65 -8.48
C HIS A 240 12.76 -16.65 -7.63
N TYR A 241 12.26 -16.24 -6.46
CA TYR A 241 11.45 -17.07 -5.56
C TYR A 241 10.16 -17.57 -6.24
N LEU A 242 9.45 -16.71 -6.95
CA LEU A 242 8.25 -17.10 -7.70
C LEU A 242 8.57 -18.16 -8.76
N HIS A 243 9.72 -18.05 -9.43
CA HIS A 243 10.13 -19.02 -10.42
C HIS A 243 10.64 -20.33 -9.82
N THR A 244 11.59 -20.30 -8.88
CA THR A 244 12.24 -21.51 -8.35
C THR A 244 11.41 -22.23 -7.29
N GLU A 245 10.78 -21.49 -6.37
CA GLU A 245 10.07 -22.08 -5.23
C GLU A 245 8.57 -22.24 -5.52
N LYS A 246 7.98 -21.35 -6.33
CA LYS A 246 6.55 -21.42 -6.69
C LYS A 246 6.28 -21.96 -8.08
N GLY A 247 7.32 -22.24 -8.87
CA GLY A 247 7.20 -22.80 -10.22
C GLY A 247 6.45 -21.90 -11.21
N LYS A 248 6.33 -20.59 -10.91
CA LYS A 248 5.65 -19.63 -11.79
C LYS A 248 6.59 -19.22 -12.92
N ARG A 249 6.05 -19.13 -14.12
CA ARG A 249 6.78 -18.73 -15.34
C ARG A 249 6.16 -17.49 -15.94
N GLY A 250 6.97 -16.75 -16.68
CA GLY A 250 6.56 -15.54 -17.38
C GLY A 250 7.59 -14.43 -17.31
N LEU A 251 7.41 -13.47 -18.20
CA LEU A 251 8.32 -12.34 -18.39
C LEU A 251 8.47 -11.47 -17.13
N VAL A 252 9.62 -10.80 -17.02
CA VAL A 252 9.84 -9.71 -16.07
C VAL A 252 9.49 -8.39 -16.74
N ALA A 253 8.51 -7.68 -16.20
CA ALA A 253 8.24 -6.30 -16.57
C ALA A 253 8.88 -5.34 -15.55
N LYS A 254 9.69 -4.39 -16.02
CA LYS A 254 10.37 -3.39 -15.18
C LYS A 254 10.43 -2.05 -15.89
N THR A 255 10.66 -0.97 -15.15
CA THR A 255 10.99 0.33 -15.75
C THR A 255 12.51 0.47 -15.92
N VAL A 256 12.94 1.39 -16.80
CA VAL A 256 14.37 1.69 -17.03
C VAL A 256 15.14 2.02 -15.74
N ALA A 257 14.47 2.61 -14.74
CA ALA A 257 15.09 2.99 -13.47
C ALA A 257 15.33 1.80 -12.49
N THR A 258 14.74 0.63 -12.76
CA THR A 258 14.94 -0.57 -11.96
C THR A 258 16.30 -1.21 -12.31
N SER A 259 16.98 -1.83 -11.34
CA SER A 259 18.26 -2.54 -11.58
C SER A 259 18.13 -3.60 -12.68
N ASN A 260 19.22 -3.85 -13.41
CA ASN A 260 19.32 -4.96 -14.37
C ASN A 260 19.48 -6.33 -13.69
N PHE A 261 19.50 -6.38 -12.35
CA PHE A 261 19.60 -7.64 -11.63
C PHE A 261 18.42 -8.58 -11.92
N ALA A 262 17.20 -8.05 -12.05
CA ALA A 262 16.04 -8.84 -12.45
C ALA A 262 16.18 -9.38 -13.89
N ASN A 263 16.79 -8.61 -14.80
CA ASN A 263 17.06 -9.04 -16.19
C ASN A 263 18.03 -10.22 -16.22
N ALA A 264 19.13 -10.12 -15.46
CA ALA A 264 20.11 -11.20 -15.37
C ALA A 264 19.50 -12.50 -14.82
N ILE A 265 18.56 -12.40 -13.87
CA ILE A 265 17.81 -13.55 -13.38
C ILE A 265 16.88 -14.09 -14.47
N ALA A 266 16.11 -13.24 -15.16
CA ALA A 266 15.21 -13.66 -16.24
C ALA A 266 15.96 -14.38 -17.36
N GLU A 267 17.07 -13.81 -17.86
CA GLU A 267 17.91 -14.41 -18.89
C GLU A 267 18.43 -15.79 -18.46
N ARG A 268 18.90 -15.92 -17.21
CA ARG A 268 19.39 -17.20 -16.68
C ARG A 268 18.28 -18.25 -16.52
N LEU A 269 17.05 -17.81 -16.29
CA LEU A 269 15.87 -18.68 -16.20
C LEU A 269 15.22 -18.94 -17.56
N GLY A 270 15.68 -18.30 -18.63
CA GLY A 270 15.15 -18.44 -19.99
C GLY A 270 13.84 -17.69 -20.21
N GLU A 271 13.61 -16.61 -19.46
CA GLU A 271 12.38 -15.80 -19.48
C GLU A 271 12.61 -14.45 -20.19
N GLU A 272 11.55 -13.90 -20.78
CA GLU A 272 11.61 -12.62 -21.49
C GLU A 272 11.68 -11.41 -20.53
N VAL A 273 12.25 -10.31 -21.01
CA VAL A 273 12.27 -9.03 -20.30
C VAL A 273 11.47 -7.99 -21.10
N PHE A 274 10.53 -7.33 -20.45
CA PHE A 274 9.77 -6.22 -21.00
C PHE A 274 10.15 -4.92 -20.26
N GLU A 275 10.62 -3.94 -21.01
CA GLU A 275 10.99 -2.60 -20.52
C GLU A 275 10.30 -1.55 -21.40
N PRO A 276 9.33 -0.78 -20.85
CA PRO A 276 8.58 0.24 -21.57
C PRO A 276 9.28 1.62 -21.58
#